data_AF-A0A1C3EZN9-F1
#
_entry.id   AF-A0A1C3EZN9-F1
#
_cell.length_a   1.000
_cell.length_b   1.000
_cell.length_c   1.000
_cell.angle_alpha   90.00
_cell.angle_beta   90.00
_cell.angle_gamma   90.00
#
_symmetry.space_group_name_H-M   'P 1'
#
loop_
_entity.id
_entity.type
_entity.pdbx_description
1 polymer ?
#
loop_
_entity_poly.entity_id
_entity_poly.type
_entity_poly.pdbx_seq_one_letter_code
_entity_poly.pdbx_strand_id
1 'polypeptide(L)' 'MIYSVVTTARNNNLKPYNYLVYILKQMPNTDFINHPELIEKFVPWSKELPADCYKQEKA' A
#
# COMPACT_ATOMS: atom_id res chain seq x y z
N MET A 1 11.84 7.67 -7.95
CA MET A 1 11.18 7.17 -6.72
C MET A 1 9.79 6.58 -7.01
N ILE A 2 8.84 7.32 -7.59
CA ILE A 2 7.47 6.81 -7.90
C ILE A 2 7.47 5.52 -8.73
N TYR A 3 8.32 5.43 -9.76
CA TYR A 3 8.42 4.25 -10.63
C TYR A 3 8.70 2.96 -9.85
N SER A 4 9.58 3.03 -8.84
CA SER A 4 9.91 1.87 -8.00
C SER A 4 8.70 1.42 -7.18
N VAL A 5 7.99 2.35 -6.54
CA VAL A 5 6.77 2.04 -5.76
C VAL A 5 5.69 1.42 -6.64
N VAL A 6 5.44 1.99 -7.82
CA VAL A 6 4.46 1.46 -8.78
C VAL A 6 4.85 0.06 -9.24
N THR A 7 6.13 -0.17 -9.54
CA THR A 7 6.63 -1.47 -9.99
C THR A 7 6.49 -2.52 -8.88
N THR A 8 6.91 -2.19 -7.66
CA THR A 8 6.77 -3.08 -6.50
C THR A 8 5.31 -3.40 -6.20
N ALA A 9 4.41 -2.41 -6.26
CA ALA A 9 2.97 -2.62 -6.08
C ALA A 9 2.40 -3.59 -7.14
N ARG A 10 2.79 -3.43 -8.41
CA ARG A 10 2.37 -4.34 -9.49
C ARG A 10 2.80 -5.78 -9.25
N ASN A 11 4.03 -5.97 -8.77
CA ASN A 11 4.61 -7.28 -8.46
C ASN A 11 3.96 -7.95 -7.24
N ASN A 12 3.33 -7.18 -6.35
CA ASN A 12 2.59 -7.68 -5.18
C ASN A 12 1.08 -7.77 -5.42
N ASN A 13 0.64 -7.90 -6.67
CA ASN A 13 -0.78 -8.02 -7.04
C ASN A 13 -1.67 -6.83 -6.61
N LEU A 14 -1.09 -5.66 -6.41
CA LEU A 14 -1.83 -4.45 -6.10
C LEU A 14 -2.20 -3.66 -7.37
N LYS A 15 -3.31 -2.94 -7.30
CA LYS A 15 -3.69 -1.87 -8.22
C LYS A 15 -2.88 -0.62 -7.84
N PRO A 16 -1.89 -0.18 -8.65
CA PRO A 16 -0.96 0.87 -8.22
C PRO A 16 -1.64 2.19 -7.90
N TYR A 17 -2.67 2.56 -8.65
CA TYR A 17 -3.43 3.79 -8.39
C TYR A 17 -4.09 3.76 -7.01
N ASN A 18 -4.89 2.74 -6.72
CA ASN A 18 -5.60 2.61 -5.44
C ASN A 18 -4.63 2.53 -4.26
N TYR A 19 -3.55 1.75 -4.41
CA TYR A 19 -2.50 1.67 -3.40
C TYR A 19 -1.83 3.03 -3.15
N LEU A 20 -1.46 3.77 -4.20
CA LEU A 20 -0.90 5.12 -4.05
C LEU A 20 -1.88 6.08 -3.38
N VAL A 21 -3.16 6.04 -3.74
CA VAL A 21 -4.20 6.86 -3.10
C VAL A 21 -4.31 6.52 -1.62
N TYR A 22 -4.31 5.23 -1.28
CA TYR A 22 -4.38 4.77 0.11
C TYR A 22 -3.19 5.26 0.93
N ILE A 23 -1.95 5.03 0.48
CA ILE A 23 -0.76 5.43 1.24
C ILE A 23 -0.70 6.96 1.37
N LEU A 24 -0.96 7.71 0.30
CA LEU A 24 -0.87 9.18 0.33
C LEU A 24 -1.96 9.80 1.22
N LYS A 25 -3.07 9.11 1.42
CA LYS A 25 -4.17 9.56 2.29
C LYS A 25 -3.95 9.15 3.75
N GLN A 26 -3.49 7.94 4.02
CA GLN A 26 -3.46 7.37 5.38
C GLN A 26 -2.10 7.53 6.07
N MET A 27 -1.00 7.44 5.33
CA MET A 27 0.35 7.48 5.88
C MET A 27 0.65 8.81 6.62
N PRO A 28 0.32 10.00 6.08
CA PRO A 28 0.55 11.26 6.80
C PRO A 28 -0.24 11.41 8.11
N ASN A 29 -1.33 10.65 8.24
CA ASN A 29 -2.21 10.67 9.42
C ASN A 29 -1.85 9.58 10.45
N THR A 30 -0.72 8.89 10.26
CA THR A 30 -0.28 7.80 11.14
C THR A 30 0.89 8.25 12.02
N ASP A 31 0.83 7.92 13.31
CA ASP A 31 1.88 8.26 14.28
C ASP A 31 3.07 7.30 14.18
N PHE A 32 3.93 7.52 13.19
CA PHE A 32 5.16 6.73 13.06
C PHE A 32 6.26 7.11 14.05
N ILE A 33 6.11 8.21 14.78
CA ILE A 33 7.14 8.66 15.73
C ILE A 33 7.11 7.79 16.97
N ASN A 34 5.91 7.56 17.52
CA ASN A 34 5.75 6.68 18.67
C ASN A 34 5.54 5.21 18.26
N HIS A 35 5.03 4.97 17.04
CA HIS A 35 4.66 3.63 16.56
C HIS A 35 5.24 3.32 15.16
N PRO A 36 6.57 3.16 15.03
CA PRO A 36 7.21 2.86 13.75
C PRO A 36 6.74 1.53 13.14
N GLU A 37 6.29 0.57 13.95
CA GLU A 37 5.75 -0.71 13.52
C GLU A 37 4.50 -0.57 12.62
N LEU A 38 3.79 0.56 12.68
CA LEU A 38 2.63 0.82 11.84
C LEU A 38 2.98 0.88 10.35
N ILE A 39 4.27 1.02 10.00
CA ILE A 39 4.73 0.98 8.61
C ILE A 39 4.35 -0.34 7.91
N GLU A 40 4.27 -1.45 8.66
CA GLU A 40 3.89 -2.77 8.16
C GLU A 40 2.44 -2.80 7.61
N LYS A 41 1.62 -1.79 7.89
CA LYS A 41 0.28 -1.64 7.32
C LYS A 41 0.29 -1.03 5.91
N PHE A 42 1.39 -0.40 5.54
CA PHE A 42 1.50 0.36 4.29
C PHE A 42 2.43 -0.31 3.28
N VAL A 43 3.19 -1.33 3.66
CA VAL A 43 4.04 -2.08 2.75
C VAL A 43 3.21 -2.85 1.71
N PRO A 44 3.74 -3.07 0.49
CA PRO A 44 2.96 -3.66 -0.60
C PRO A 44 2.61 -5.13 -0.40
N TRP A 45 3.25 -5.82 0.56
CA TRP A 45 2.92 -7.19 0.98
C TRP A 45 2.06 -7.24 2.26
N SER A 46 1.61 -6.08 2.77
CA SER A 46 0.76 -6.02 3.94
C SER A 46 -0.56 -6.72 3.67
N LYS A 47 -1.06 -7.45 4.66
CA LYS A 47 -2.40 -8.08 4.63
C LYS A 47 -3.50 -7.14 5.12
N GLU A 48 -3.12 -5.98 5.66
CA GLU A 48 -4.03 -4.96 6.19
C GLU A 48 -4.44 -3.92 5.15
N LEU A 49 -4.02 -4.08 3.89
CA LEU A 49 -4.43 -3.16 2.83
C LEU A 49 -5.93 -3.32 2.53
N PRO A 50 -6.61 -2.23 2.16
CA PRO A 50 -7.98 -2.28 1.69
C PRO A 50 -8.19 -3.27 0.54
N ALA A 51 -9.35 -3.93 0.50
CA ALA A 51 -9.69 -4.90 -0.54
C ALA A 51 -9.63 -4.31 -1.96
N ASP A 52 -9.95 -3.02 -2.10
CA ASP A 52 -9.90 -2.32 -3.39
C ASP A 52 -8.47 -2.09 -3.89
N CYS A 53 -7.45 -2.17 -3.03
CA CYS A 53 -6.04 -2.12 -3.41
C CYS A 53 -5.58 -3.39 -4.13
N TYR A 54 -6.22 -4.54 -3.92
CA TYR A 54 -5.84 -5.78 -4.58
C TYR A 54 -6.48 -5.89 -5.98
N LYS A 55 -5.74 -6.49 -6.91
CA LYS A 55 -6.30 -6.93 -8.18
C LYS A 55 -7.32 -8.04 -7.90
N GLN A 56 -8.48 -7.97 -8.52
CA GLN A 56 -9.40 -9.10 -8.54
C GLN A 56 -8.80 -10.12 -9.52
N GLU A 57 -8.47 -11.30 -9.02
CA GLU A 57 -8.16 -12.41 -9.90
C GLU A 57 -9.44 -12.76 -10.65
N LYS A 58 -9.40 -12.67 -11.99
CA LYS A 58 -10.47 -13.26 -12.78
C LYS A 58 -10.38 -14.77 -12.57
N ALA A 59 -11.44 -15.36 -12.04
CA ALA A 59 -11.65 -16.81 -12.00
C ALA A 59 -11.56 -17.40 -13.42
#